data_AF-A0A4U5MRG0-F1
#
_entry.id   AF-A0A4U5MRG0-F1
#
_cell.length_a   1.000
_cell.length_b   1.000
_cell.length_c   1.000
_cell.angle_alpha   90.00
_cell.angle_beta   90.00
_cell.angle_gamma   90.00
#
_symmetry.space_group_name_H-M   'P 1'
#
loop_
_entity.id
_entity.type
_entity.pdbx_description
1 polymer ?
#
loop_
_entity_poly.entity_id
_entity_poly.type
_entity_poly.pdbx_seq_one_letter_code
_entity_poly.pdbx_strand_id
1 'polypeptide(L)'
;MSKFDPNFDANVANYDEDRKQIIGSGGVTSSEEDNVEQGCEDEEDEEADQKLVYLTIQSSLDFQEAVHKLLENHYKAGFERELCYMVVDCCVQEHVQFRFFEILAERLCLLKKEFQKSFERSFRETYEIIHRIDITKLRNIVRLYSHQLATDAISWTVLSGVKMSEDDMTSAGRVFVKVMFQELSTAWGVAKLFQRINDPTMQETDRTGTTDGRPSRTSQECQVSSKAEVRNETQEKGRDIIIF
;
A
#
# COMPACT_ATOMS: atom_id res chain seq x y z
N MET A 1 28.10 -42.59 5.45
CA MET A 1 29.00 -43.03 6.54
C MET A 1 29.96 -41.89 6.85
N SER A 2 29.92 -41.34 8.07
CA SER A 2 31.02 -40.49 8.56
C SER A 2 32.31 -41.32 8.58
N LYS A 3 33.41 -40.79 8.05
CA LYS A 3 34.72 -41.47 8.04
C LYS A 3 35.53 -40.99 9.23
N PHE A 4 36.14 -41.93 9.94
CA PHE A 4 37.01 -41.64 11.08
C PHE A 4 38.27 -40.92 10.62
N ASP A 5 38.53 -39.73 11.16
CA ASP A 5 39.74 -38.96 10.91
C ASP A 5 40.76 -39.23 12.05
N PRO A 6 41.93 -39.82 11.76
CA PRO A 6 42.98 -40.05 12.76
C PRO A 6 43.57 -38.77 13.36
N ASN A 7 43.44 -37.63 12.68
CA ASN A 7 43.96 -36.33 13.12
C ASN A 7 42.87 -35.42 13.69
N PHE A 8 41.75 -36.00 14.13
CA PHE A 8 40.62 -35.26 14.69
C PHE A 8 41.05 -34.29 15.80
N ASP A 9 41.85 -34.76 16.77
CA ASP A 9 42.26 -33.94 17.91
C ASP A 9 43.14 -32.74 17.51
N ALA A 10 44.03 -32.93 16.54
CA ALA A 10 44.89 -31.85 16.03
C ALA A 10 44.08 -30.83 15.22
N ASN A 11 43.13 -31.30 14.41
CA ASN A 11 42.25 -30.43 13.65
C ASN A 11 41.34 -29.62 14.58
N VAL A 12 40.76 -30.23 15.62
CA VAL A 12 39.95 -29.53 16.62
C VAL A 12 40.73 -28.42 17.32
N ALA A 13 41.98 -28.68 17.71
CA ALA A 13 42.83 -27.66 18.32
C ALA A 13 43.11 -26.47 17.38
N ASN A 14 43.36 -26.74 16.09
CA ASN A 14 43.54 -25.68 15.10
C ASN A 14 42.26 -24.86 14.91
N TYR A 15 41.09 -25.50 14.80
CA TYR A 15 39.82 -24.79 14.70
C TYR A 15 39.53 -23.95 15.94
N ASP A 16 39.89 -24.42 17.14
CA ASP A 16 39.74 -23.66 18.38
C ASP A 16 40.68 -22.44 18.44
N GLU A 17 41.89 -22.58 17.89
CA GLU A 17 42.88 -21.49 17.84
C GLU A 17 42.50 -20.44 16.79
N ASP A 18 42.05 -20.89 15.61
CA ASP A 18 41.47 -20.04 14.56
C ASP A 18 40.21 -19.33 15.08
N ARG A 19 39.34 -20.04 15.80
CA ARG A 19 38.13 -19.47 16.42
C ARG A 19 38.47 -18.41 17.47
N LYS A 20 39.51 -18.63 18.28
CA LYS A 20 40.02 -17.65 19.26
C LYS A 20 40.64 -16.43 18.58
N GLN A 21 41.28 -16.58 17.42
CA GLN A 21 41.77 -15.44 16.65
C GLN A 21 40.64 -14.62 16.04
N ILE A 22 39.59 -15.29 15.53
CA ILE A 22 38.47 -14.60 14.87
C ILE A 22 37.57 -13.89 15.88
N ILE A 23 37.27 -14.52 17.02
CA ILE A 23 36.30 -14.00 18.01
C ILE A 23 37.00 -13.27 19.18
N GLY A 24 38.34 -13.36 19.27
CA GLY A 24 39.10 -12.85 20.42
C GLY A 24 38.94 -13.74 21.66
N SER A 25 39.81 -13.58 22.65
CA SER A 25 39.85 -14.35 23.90
C SER A 25 38.66 -14.06 24.86
N GLY A 26 37.43 -14.02 24.33
CA GLY A 26 36.18 -13.98 25.07
C GLY A 26 35.45 -15.30 24.86
N GLY A 27 35.94 -16.38 25.45
CA GLY A 27 35.20 -17.63 25.49
C GLY A 27 33.94 -17.44 26.33
N VAL A 28 32.77 -17.53 25.70
CA VAL A 28 31.48 -17.72 26.38
C VAL A 28 31.60 -18.95 27.29
N THR A 29 31.88 -18.71 28.56
CA THR A 29 31.41 -19.60 29.62
C THR A 29 29.93 -19.29 29.77
N SER A 30 29.08 -20.30 29.64
CA SER A 30 27.64 -20.20 29.86
C SER A 30 27.34 -19.54 31.21
N SER A 31 27.10 -18.23 31.21
CA SER A 31 26.61 -17.41 32.32
C SER A 31 26.12 -16.12 31.68
N GLU A 32 24.81 -15.93 31.72
CA GLU A 32 24.11 -14.71 31.31
C GLU A 32 24.76 -13.47 31.96
N GLU A 33 24.99 -12.43 31.16
CA GLU A 33 24.87 -10.98 31.48
C GLU A 33 25.64 -10.12 30.45
N ASP A 34 24.88 -9.59 29.49
CA ASP A 34 24.97 -8.33 28.73
C ASP A 34 26.30 -7.57 28.59
N ASN A 35 26.83 -7.54 27.36
CA ASN A 35 27.08 -6.28 26.64
C ASN A 35 27.50 -6.51 25.16
N VAL A 36 26.97 -5.66 24.26
CA VAL A 36 27.14 -5.62 22.78
C VAL A 36 26.22 -6.65 22.08
N GLU A 37 25.06 -6.33 21.50
CA GLU A 37 24.71 -5.26 20.56
C GLU A 37 23.28 -4.74 20.78
N GLN A 38 23.15 -3.49 21.23
CA GLN A 38 21.87 -2.80 21.25
C GLN A 38 21.57 -2.31 19.82
N GLY A 39 21.10 -3.23 18.99
CA GLY A 39 20.75 -3.01 17.59
C GLY A 39 20.03 -4.17 16.89
N CYS A 40 19.90 -5.35 17.53
CA CYS A 40 19.42 -6.57 16.87
C CYS A 40 18.15 -7.20 17.48
N GLU A 41 17.76 -6.83 18.71
CA GLU A 41 16.56 -7.41 19.35
C GLU A 41 15.25 -6.92 18.70
N ASP A 42 15.24 -5.67 18.22
CA ASP A 42 14.03 -5.08 17.62
C ASP A 42 13.69 -5.71 16.25
N GLU A 43 14.70 -6.08 15.44
CA GLU A 43 14.47 -6.69 14.12
C GLU A 43 13.97 -8.15 14.24
N GLU A 44 14.44 -8.91 15.22
CA GLU A 44 13.98 -10.29 15.47
C GLU A 44 12.52 -10.33 15.93
N ASP A 45 12.11 -9.36 16.75
CA ASP A 45 10.74 -9.19 17.21
C ASP A 45 9.78 -8.82 16.06
N GLU A 46 10.19 -7.92 15.16
CA GLU A 46 9.37 -7.52 14.00
C GLU A 46 9.11 -8.70 13.05
N GLU A 47 10.13 -9.52 12.78
CA GLU A 47 9.95 -10.73 11.99
C GLU A 47 9.02 -11.75 12.67
N ALA A 48 9.05 -11.84 14.01
CA ALA A 48 8.18 -12.73 14.76
C ALA A 48 6.71 -12.28 14.65
N ASP A 49 6.44 -10.98 14.77
CA ASP A 49 5.10 -10.40 14.62
C ASP A 49 4.56 -10.59 13.19
N GLN A 50 5.38 -10.39 12.16
CA GLN A 50 5.00 -10.65 10.76
C GLN A 50 4.60 -12.12 10.54
N LYS A 51 5.40 -13.06 11.06
CA LYS A 51 5.09 -14.50 10.99
C LYS A 51 3.80 -14.82 11.75
N LEU A 52 3.58 -14.20 12.91
CA LEU A 52 2.37 -14.38 13.71
C LEU A 52 1.11 -13.90 12.97
N VAL A 53 1.16 -12.73 12.32
CA VAL A 53 0.05 -12.21 11.51
C VAL A 53 -0.31 -13.17 10.39
N TYR A 54 0.69 -13.62 9.62
CA TYR A 54 0.48 -14.56 8.53
C TYR A 54 -0.17 -15.87 9.02
N LEU A 55 0.39 -16.48 10.07
CA LEU A 55 -0.15 -17.71 10.65
C LEU A 55 -1.57 -17.53 11.20
N THR A 56 -1.86 -16.37 11.81
CA THR A 56 -3.19 -16.04 12.33
C THR A 56 -4.21 -15.95 11.20
N ILE A 57 -3.85 -15.28 10.09
CA ILE A 57 -4.70 -15.16 8.91
C ILE A 57 -4.95 -16.54 8.29
N GLN A 58 -3.90 -17.33 8.06
CA GLN A 58 -3.97 -18.63 7.38
C GLN A 58 -4.71 -19.70 8.20
N SER A 59 -4.64 -19.62 9.54
CA SER A 59 -5.33 -20.56 10.44
C SER A 59 -6.78 -20.19 10.73
N SER A 60 -7.24 -19.02 10.29
CA SER A 60 -8.62 -18.56 10.51
C SER A 60 -9.53 -19.03 9.38
N LEU A 61 -10.73 -19.48 9.75
CA LEU A 61 -11.71 -19.95 8.77
C LEU A 61 -12.48 -18.79 8.14
N ASP A 62 -12.82 -17.79 8.95
CA ASP A 62 -13.64 -16.65 8.58
C ASP A 62 -12.96 -15.33 8.95
N PHE A 63 -13.29 -14.27 8.20
CA PHE A 63 -12.70 -12.94 8.43
C PHE A 63 -13.00 -12.41 9.85
N GLN A 64 -14.15 -12.77 10.43
CA GLN A 64 -14.52 -12.35 11.79
C GLN A 64 -13.58 -12.96 12.84
N GLU A 65 -13.26 -14.23 12.69
CA GLU A 65 -12.31 -14.93 13.55
C GLU A 65 -10.91 -14.32 13.42
N ALA A 66 -10.47 -14.07 12.18
CA ALA A 66 -9.19 -13.43 11.91
C ALA A 66 -9.10 -12.02 12.54
N VAL A 67 -10.12 -11.16 12.35
CA VAL A 67 -10.16 -9.84 12.99
C VAL A 67 -10.08 -9.97 14.51
N HIS A 68 -10.84 -10.88 15.12
CA HIS A 68 -10.83 -11.05 16.57
C HIS A 68 -9.44 -11.45 17.08
N LYS A 69 -8.83 -12.48 16.49
CA LYS A 69 -7.49 -12.94 16.87
C LYS A 69 -6.43 -11.86 16.66
N LEU A 70 -6.49 -11.16 15.52
CA LEU A 70 -5.54 -10.07 15.23
C LEU A 70 -5.65 -8.92 16.24
N LEU A 71 -6.83 -8.63 16.79
CA LEU A 71 -6.99 -7.56 17.78
C LEU A 71 -6.68 -8.03 19.22
N GLU A 72 -6.79 -9.32 19.49
CA GLU A 72 -6.49 -9.92 20.79
C GLU A 72 -4.98 -10.05 21.01
N ASN A 73 -4.20 -10.18 19.94
CA ASN A 73 -2.75 -10.20 20.00
C ASN A 73 -2.21 -8.88 20.59
N HIS A 74 -1.33 -8.97 21.58
CA HIS A 74 -0.69 -7.83 22.24
C HIS A 74 0.49 -7.27 21.44
N TYR A 75 0.22 -6.72 20.26
CA TYR A 75 1.25 -6.08 19.45
C TYR A 75 1.82 -4.81 20.11
N LYS A 76 3.07 -4.46 19.76
CA LYS A 76 3.67 -3.16 20.13
C LYS A 76 2.80 -2.00 19.59
N ALA A 77 2.75 -0.89 20.32
CA ALA A 77 2.01 0.28 19.88
C ALA A 77 2.57 0.83 18.56
N GLY A 78 1.72 1.07 17.56
CA GLY A 78 2.14 1.50 16.22
C GLY A 78 2.25 0.37 15.19
N PHE A 79 2.11 -0.89 15.61
CA PHE A 79 2.08 -2.05 14.71
C PHE A 79 0.87 -2.05 13.77
N GLU A 80 -0.15 -1.20 14.01
CA GLU A 80 -1.32 -1.06 13.15
C GLU A 80 -0.94 -0.77 11.70
N ARG A 81 0.15 -0.02 11.49
CA ARG A 81 0.68 0.21 10.15
C ARG A 81 1.16 -1.09 9.54
N GLU A 82 2.12 -1.75 10.18
CA GLU A 82 2.75 -2.97 9.68
C GLU A 82 1.71 -4.07 9.42
N LEU A 83 0.73 -4.21 10.32
CA LEU A 83 -0.40 -5.10 10.14
C LEU A 83 -1.16 -4.83 8.82
N CYS A 84 -1.41 -3.57 8.46
CA CYS A 84 -2.04 -3.24 7.19
C CYS A 84 -1.18 -3.66 5.99
N TYR A 85 0.13 -3.43 6.02
CA TYR A 85 1.04 -3.85 4.93
C TYR A 85 1.08 -5.37 4.82
N MET A 86 1.17 -6.08 5.94
CA MET A 86 1.13 -7.54 5.97
C MET A 86 -0.17 -8.11 5.39
N VAL A 87 -1.33 -7.50 5.69
CA VAL A 87 -2.61 -7.90 5.11
C VAL A 87 -2.63 -7.69 3.59
N VAL A 88 -2.10 -6.57 3.10
CA VAL A 88 -1.98 -6.31 1.66
C VAL A 88 -1.05 -7.34 1.02
N ASP A 89 0.14 -7.57 1.58
CA ASP A 89 1.13 -8.51 1.04
C ASP A 89 0.62 -9.95 1.00
N CYS A 90 -0.09 -10.39 2.04
CA CYS A 90 -0.77 -11.69 2.04
C CYS A 90 -1.81 -11.78 0.90
N CYS A 91 -2.59 -10.71 0.70
CA CYS A 91 -3.57 -10.64 -0.40
C CYS A 91 -2.91 -10.68 -1.79
N VAL A 92 -1.71 -10.12 -1.94
CA VAL A 92 -0.95 -10.18 -3.20
C VAL A 92 -0.49 -11.60 -3.53
N GLN A 93 -0.06 -12.33 -2.50
CA GLN A 93 0.49 -13.68 -2.63
C GLN A 93 -0.60 -14.73 -2.87
N GLU A 94 -1.78 -14.56 -2.25
CA GLU A 94 -2.86 -15.53 -2.29
C GLU A 94 -3.80 -15.37 -3.50
N HIS A 95 -4.10 -16.47 -4.19
CA HIS A 95 -4.93 -16.42 -5.42
C HIS A 95 -6.41 -16.79 -5.19
N VAL A 96 -6.70 -17.51 -4.10
CA VAL A 96 -7.96 -18.27 -3.95
C VAL A 96 -8.95 -17.60 -2.99
N GLN A 97 -8.45 -16.81 -2.03
CA GLN A 97 -9.25 -16.24 -0.92
C GLN A 97 -9.41 -14.72 -1.02
N PHE A 98 -9.48 -14.18 -2.23
CA PHE A 98 -9.49 -12.73 -2.45
C PHE A 98 -10.58 -11.98 -1.65
N ARG A 99 -11.79 -12.54 -1.62
CA ARG A 99 -12.93 -11.96 -0.91
C ARG A 99 -12.76 -11.88 0.61
N PHE A 100 -12.00 -12.82 1.18
CA PHE A 100 -11.69 -12.83 2.62
C PHE A 100 -10.87 -11.60 2.98
N PHE A 101 -9.81 -11.30 2.22
CA PHE A 101 -8.93 -10.15 2.47
C PHE A 101 -9.62 -8.80 2.27
N GLU A 102 -10.49 -8.69 1.26
CA GLU A 102 -11.32 -7.50 1.03
C GLU A 102 -12.16 -7.13 2.26
N ILE A 103 -12.88 -8.12 2.81
CA ILE A 103 -13.75 -7.91 3.96
C ILE A 103 -12.91 -7.73 5.23
N LEU A 104 -11.80 -8.45 5.39
CA LEU A 104 -10.88 -8.29 6.51
C LEU A 104 -10.36 -6.83 6.59
N ALA A 105 -9.83 -6.32 5.49
CA ALA A 105 -9.32 -4.95 5.41
C ALA A 105 -10.42 -3.90 5.64
N GLU A 106 -11.63 -4.13 5.10
CA GLU A 106 -12.80 -3.26 5.35
C GLU A 106 -13.13 -3.19 6.84
N ARG A 107 -13.18 -4.34 7.52
CA ARG A 107 -13.48 -4.40 8.95
C ARG A 107 -12.41 -3.69 9.78
N LEU A 108 -11.12 -3.87 9.46
CA LEU A 108 -10.03 -3.17 10.14
C LEU A 108 -10.18 -1.64 9.99
N CYS A 109 -10.46 -1.14 8.79
CA CYS A 109 -10.68 0.30 8.55
C CYS A 109 -11.84 0.86 9.38
N LEU A 110 -12.95 0.12 9.49
CA LEU A 110 -14.14 0.53 10.23
C LEU A 110 -13.95 0.50 11.75
N LEU A 111 -12.99 -0.27 12.26
CA LEU A 111 -12.73 -0.42 13.70
C LEU A 111 -11.93 0.76 14.28
N LYS A 112 -10.82 1.14 13.64
CA LYS A 112 -9.98 2.27 14.07
C LYS A 112 -9.55 3.12 12.88
N LYS A 113 -9.59 4.44 13.05
CA LYS A 113 -9.10 5.41 12.05
C LYS A 113 -7.60 5.26 11.73
N GLU A 114 -6.83 4.67 12.61
CA GLU A 114 -5.41 4.38 12.39
C GLU A 114 -5.21 3.40 11.24
N PHE A 115 -6.01 2.31 11.20
CA PHE A 115 -5.99 1.36 10.08
C PHE A 115 -6.42 2.02 8.78
N GLN A 116 -7.47 2.83 8.79
CA GLN A 116 -7.91 3.58 7.61
C GLN A 116 -6.77 4.44 7.05
N LYS A 117 -6.09 5.23 7.89
CA LYS A 117 -4.94 6.05 7.47
C LYS A 117 -3.77 5.21 6.96
N SER A 118 -3.51 4.05 7.57
CA SER A 118 -2.46 3.13 7.13
C SER A 118 -2.75 2.53 5.75
N PHE A 119 -4.00 2.12 5.48
CA PHE A 119 -4.40 1.66 4.15
C PHE A 119 -4.38 2.77 3.10
N GLU A 120 -4.81 3.99 3.43
CA GLU A 120 -4.70 5.15 2.54
C GLU A 120 -3.25 5.49 2.20
N ARG A 121 -2.34 5.34 3.16
CA ARG A 121 -0.90 5.51 2.95
C ARG A 121 -0.33 4.39 2.06
N SER A 122 -0.67 3.14 2.37
CA SER A 122 -0.25 1.98 1.58
C SER A 122 -0.71 2.07 0.12
N PHE A 123 -1.91 2.61 -0.13
CA PHE A 123 -2.40 2.90 -1.48
C PHE A 123 -1.47 3.86 -2.24
N ARG A 124 -1.08 4.98 -1.61
CA ARG A 124 -0.24 6.00 -2.24
C ARG A 124 1.16 5.45 -2.54
N GLU A 125 1.76 4.77 -1.56
CA GLU A 125 3.08 4.16 -1.71
C GLU A 125 3.07 3.06 -2.80
N THR A 126 2.01 2.24 -2.86
CA THR A 126 1.81 1.26 -3.94
C THR A 126 1.80 1.94 -5.31
N TYR A 127 1.09 3.07 -5.43
CA TYR A 127 0.98 3.80 -6.69
C TYR A 127 2.31 4.45 -7.12
N GLU A 128 3.12 4.94 -6.17
CA GLU A 128 4.45 5.49 -6.45
C GLU A 128 5.40 4.46 -7.08
N ILE A 129 5.38 3.22 -6.57
CA ILE A 129 6.24 2.13 -7.06
C ILE A 129 5.57 1.22 -8.10
N ILE A 130 4.39 1.61 -8.61
CA ILE A 130 3.52 0.80 -9.47
C ILE A 130 4.24 0.14 -10.66
N HIS A 131 5.21 0.85 -11.24
CA HIS A 131 5.98 0.41 -12.40
C HIS A 131 6.93 -0.76 -12.11
N ARG A 132 7.21 -1.05 -10.83
CA ARG A 132 8.06 -2.16 -10.38
C ARG A 132 7.27 -3.40 -9.98
N ILE A 133 5.94 -3.28 -9.91
CA ILE A 133 5.06 -4.37 -9.47
C ILE A 133 4.68 -5.22 -10.67
N ASP A 134 4.78 -6.55 -10.53
CA ASP A 134 4.31 -7.49 -11.54
C ASP A 134 2.80 -7.30 -11.81
N ILE A 135 2.39 -7.44 -13.07
CA ILE A 135 1.01 -7.18 -13.50
C ILE A 135 -0.01 -8.08 -12.76
N THR A 136 0.35 -9.32 -12.45
CA THR A 136 -0.55 -10.26 -11.74
C THR A 136 -0.79 -9.78 -10.32
N LYS A 137 0.30 -9.43 -9.62
CA LYS A 137 0.28 -8.87 -8.26
C LYS A 137 -0.50 -7.55 -8.22
N LEU A 138 -0.24 -6.68 -9.20
CA LEU A 138 -0.90 -5.39 -9.32
C LEU A 138 -2.42 -5.54 -9.42
N ARG A 139 -2.92 -6.51 -10.21
CA ARG A 139 -4.36 -6.75 -10.32
C ARG A 139 -4.99 -7.13 -8.98
N ASN A 140 -4.32 -7.96 -8.19
CA ASN A 140 -4.80 -8.36 -6.86
C ASN A 140 -4.84 -7.15 -5.92
N ILE A 141 -3.76 -6.36 -5.86
CA ILE A 141 -3.72 -5.16 -5.01
C ILE A 141 -4.81 -4.16 -5.40
N VAL A 142 -4.99 -3.92 -6.71
CA VAL A 142 -5.98 -2.97 -7.22
C VAL A 142 -7.39 -3.39 -6.85
N ARG A 143 -7.71 -4.69 -6.97
CA ARG A 143 -9.03 -5.21 -6.59
C ARG A 143 -9.32 -4.95 -5.11
N LEU A 144 -8.32 -5.12 -4.24
CA LEU A 144 -8.46 -4.92 -2.80
C LEU A 144 -8.81 -3.46 -2.51
N TYR A 145 -8.04 -2.52 -3.07
CA TYR A 145 -8.30 -1.10 -2.92
C TYR A 145 -9.61 -0.64 -3.57
N SER A 146 -10.02 -1.28 -4.67
CA SER A 146 -11.30 -1.00 -5.32
C SER A 146 -12.47 -1.36 -4.42
N HIS A 147 -12.40 -2.51 -3.72
CA HIS A 147 -13.39 -2.87 -2.72
C HIS A 147 -13.40 -1.87 -1.55
N GLN A 148 -12.23 -1.46 -1.04
CA GLN A 148 -12.16 -0.46 0.03
C GLN A 148 -12.80 0.88 -0.36
N LEU A 149 -12.63 1.32 -1.62
CA LEU A 149 -13.29 2.52 -2.14
C LEU A 149 -14.80 2.30 -2.33
N ALA A 150 -15.21 1.12 -2.82
CA ALA A 150 -16.61 0.77 -3.04
C ALA A 150 -17.43 0.63 -1.74
N THR A 151 -16.78 0.42 -0.60
CA THR A 151 -17.42 0.34 0.72
C THR A 151 -17.20 1.60 1.56
N ASP A 152 -16.57 2.64 1.00
CA ASP A 152 -16.16 3.86 1.71
C ASP A 152 -15.30 3.58 2.96
N ALA A 153 -14.56 2.45 2.98
CA ALA A 153 -13.64 2.09 4.04
C ALA A 153 -12.38 2.99 4.04
N ILE A 154 -11.93 3.40 2.86
CA ILE A 154 -10.89 4.42 2.67
C ILE A 154 -11.46 5.66 1.98
N SER A 155 -10.89 6.82 2.26
CA SER A 155 -11.30 8.06 1.63
C SER A 155 -10.93 8.07 0.14
N TRP A 156 -11.87 8.47 -0.71
CA TRP A 156 -11.65 8.65 -2.15
C TRP A 156 -10.60 9.72 -2.47
N THR A 157 -10.21 10.54 -1.49
CA THR A 157 -9.12 11.52 -1.61
C THR A 157 -7.78 10.88 -1.97
N VAL A 158 -7.59 9.57 -1.75
CA VAL A 158 -6.39 8.84 -2.19
C VAL A 158 -6.19 8.89 -3.72
N LEU A 159 -7.25 9.09 -4.49
CA LEU A 159 -7.17 9.21 -5.96
C LEU A 159 -6.57 10.53 -6.43
N SER A 160 -6.45 11.56 -5.58
CA SER A 160 -5.84 12.85 -5.95
C SER A 160 -4.37 12.73 -6.39
N GLY A 161 -3.65 11.72 -5.90
CA GLY A 161 -2.27 11.45 -6.31
C GLY A 161 -2.13 10.70 -7.64
N VAL A 162 -3.24 10.19 -8.19
CA VAL A 162 -3.25 9.37 -9.40
C VAL A 162 -3.23 10.28 -10.63
N LYS A 163 -2.12 10.33 -11.34
CA LYS A 163 -1.95 11.15 -12.54
C LYS A 163 -2.30 10.35 -13.80
N MET A 164 -3.17 10.93 -14.63
CA MET A 164 -3.58 10.37 -15.92
C MET A 164 -3.18 11.33 -17.04
N SER A 165 -1.87 11.55 -17.22
CA SER A 165 -1.33 12.29 -18.37
C SER A 165 -0.76 11.30 -19.40
N GLU A 166 -0.86 11.62 -20.69
CA GLU A 166 -0.34 10.78 -21.76
C GLU A 166 1.17 10.53 -21.63
N ASP A 167 1.91 11.54 -21.17
CA ASP A 167 3.36 11.51 -21.00
C ASP A 167 3.82 10.84 -19.69
N ASP A 168 3.00 10.88 -18.62
CA ASP A 168 3.37 10.36 -17.30
C ASP A 168 2.84 8.94 -17.03
N MET A 169 1.92 8.43 -17.86
CA MET A 169 1.23 7.18 -17.57
C MET A 169 1.98 5.95 -18.08
N THR A 170 2.58 5.20 -17.16
CA THR A 170 3.20 3.89 -17.42
C THR A 170 2.16 2.82 -17.81
N SER A 171 2.61 1.74 -18.44
CA SER A 171 1.75 0.57 -18.75
C SER A 171 1.10 -0.03 -17.49
N ALA A 172 1.84 -0.09 -16.38
CA ALA A 172 1.33 -0.52 -15.08
C ALA A 172 0.24 0.43 -14.55
N GLY A 173 0.46 1.75 -14.68
CA GLY A 173 -0.57 2.77 -14.39
C GLY A 173 -1.87 2.54 -15.17
N ARG A 174 -1.78 2.23 -16.47
CA ARG A 174 -2.95 1.90 -17.31
C ARG A 174 -3.68 0.67 -16.81
N VAL A 175 -2.96 -0.38 -16.42
CA VAL A 175 -3.56 -1.59 -15.84
C VAL A 175 -4.26 -1.27 -14.53
N PHE A 176 -3.65 -0.48 -13.66
CA PHE A 176 -4.22 -0.08 -12.38
C PHE A 176 -5.55 0.65 -12.54
N VAL A 177 -5.56 1.72 -13.34
CA VAL A 177 -6.78 2.51 -13.60
C VAL A 177 -7.87 1.62 -14.22
N LYS A 178 -7.51 0.83 -15.23
CA LYS A 178 -8.45 -0.07 -15.91
C LYS A 178 -9.09 -1.07 -14.95
N VAL A 179 -8.28 -1.79 -14.17
CA VAL A 179 -8.81 -2.80 -13.22
C VAL A 179 -9.63 -2.12 -12.14
N MET A 180 -9.19 -0.98 -11.61
CA MET A 180 -9.91 -0.29 -10.54
C MET A 180 -11.33 0.09 -10.96
N PHE A 181 -11.47 0.78 -12.09
CA PHE A 181 -12.79 1.19 -12.56
C PHE A 181 -13.65 0.02 -13.02
N GLN A 182 -13.04 -1.06 -13.52
CA GLN A 182 -13.76 -2.28 -13.84
C GLN A 182 -14.39 -2.91 -12.57
N GLU A 183 -13.64 -3.03 -11.48
CA GLU A 183 -14.14 -3.57 -10.22
C GLU A 183 -15.19 -2.65 -9.58
N LEU A 184 -14.93 -1.33 -9.55
CA LEU A 184 -15.90 -0.34 -9.05
C LEU A 184 -17.22 -0.35 -9.85
N SER A 185 -17.13 -0.45 -11.17
CA SER A 185 -18.32 -0.51 -12.03
C SER A 185 -19.08 -1.83 -11.87
N THR A 186 -18.40 -2.91 -11.50
CA THR A 186 -19.02 -4.19 -11.17
C THR A 186 -19.76 -4.10 -9.83
N ALA A 187 -19.19 -3.42 -8.84
CA ALA A 187 -19.79 -3.26 -7.52
C ALA A 187 -21.02 -2.33 -7.51
N TRP A 188 -20.96 -1.20 -8.22
CA TRP A 188 -21.99 -0.14 -8.14
C TRP A 188 -22.79 0.09 -9.43
N GLY A 189 -22.32 -0.43 -10.55
CA GLY A 189 -22.79 -0.03 -11.88
C GLY A 189 -22.23 1.31 -12.33
N VAL A 190 -22.18 1.52 -13.65
CA VAL A 190 -21.56 2.70 -14.27
C VAL A 190 -22.25 4.02 -13.86
N ALA A 191 -23.57 4.04 -13.74
CA ALA A 191 -24.32 5.26 -13.44
C ALA A 191 -24.01 5.81 -12.04
N LYS A 192 -24.01 4.94 -11.02
CA LYS A 192 -23.70 5.32 -9.63
C LYS A 192 -22.24 5.72 -9.47
N LEU A 193 -21.35 4.99 -10.14
CA LEU A 193 -19.92 5.32 -10.18
C LEU A 193 -19.68 6.70 -10.78
N PHE A 194 -20.31 7.02 -11.90
CA PHE A 194 -20.19 8.33 -12.55
C PHE A 194 -20.70 9.47 -11.65
N GLN A 195 -21.81 9.27 -10.93
CA GLN A 195 -22.30 10.25 -9.97
C GLN A 195 -21.29 10.49 -8.84
N ARG A 196 -20.65 9.43 -8.32
CA ARG A 196 -19.69 9.54 -7.23
C ARG A 196 -18.39 10.25 -7.65
N ILE A 197 -17.90 9.98 -8.86
CA ILE A 197 -16.68 10.62 -9.39
C ILE A 197 -16.90 12.12 -9.65
N ASN A 198 -18.11 12.51 -10.07
CA ASN A 198 -18.45 13.91 -10.33
C ASN A 198 -18.97 14.66 -9.09
N ASP A 199 -18.93 14.04 -7.91
CA ASP A 199 -19.35 14.67 -6.66
C ASP A 199 -18.45 15.90 -6.39
N PRO A 200 -19.01 17.11 -6.23
CA PRO A 200 -18.24 18.34 -6.01
C PRO A 200 -17.29 18.27 -4.81
N THR A 201 -17.63 17.46 -3.80
CA THR A 201 -16.82 17.28 -2.59
C THR A 201 -15.46 16.61 -2.87
N MET A 202 -15.31 15.94 -4.02
CA MET A 202 -14.05 15.34 -4.47
C MET A 202 -13.13 16.32 -5.20
N GLN A 203 -13.69 17.42 -5.73
CA GLN A 203 -12.97 18.37 -6.59
C GLN A 203 -12.26 19.49 -5.80
N GLU A 204 -12.58 19.67 -4.51
CA GLU A 204 -12.03 20.75 -3.68
C GLU A 204 -10.62 20.47 -3.13
N THR A 205 -10.19 19.20 -3.10
CA THR A 205 -8.87 18.80 -2.61
C THR A 205 -7.73 19.25 -3.52
N ASP A 206 -8.01 19.53 -4.80
CA ASP A 206 -7.01 19.97 -5.78
C ASP A 206 -6.75 21.50 -5.73
N ARG A 207 -7.62 22.27 -5.07
CA ARG A 207 -7.55 23.75 -5.04
C ARG A 207 -6.96 24.34 -3.76
N THR A 208 -6.83 23.56 -2.71
CA THR A 208 -6.42 24.06 -1.38
C THR A 208 -4.92 23.89 -1.09
N GLY A 209 -4.16 23.29 -2.00
CA GLY A 209 -2.74 22.94 -1.80
C GLY A 209 -1.68 23.89 -2.37
N THR A 210 -2.03 24.96 -3.09
CA THR A 210 -1.03 25.93 -3.60
C THR A 210 -1.50 27.37 -3.37
N THR A 211 -1.28 27.88 -2.16
CA THR A 211 -1.26 29.32 -1.90
C THR A 211 0.20 29.79 -1.96
N ASP A 212 0.77 29.80 -3.17
CA ASP A 212 1.96 30.61 -3.42
C ASP A 212 1.49 32.01 -3.87
N GLY A 213 2.02 33.02 -3.19
CA GLY A 213 1.42 34.35 -3.09
C GLY A 213 1.39 35.15 -4.39
N ARG A 214 0.28 35.08 -5.14
CA ARG A 214 -0.09 36.11 -6.12
C ARG A 214 -1.51 36.63 -5.89
N PRO A 215 -1.71 37.95 -5.78
CA PRO A 215 -3.03 38.50 -5.52
C PRO A 215 -3.92 38.37 -6.76
N SER A 216 -5.12 37.84 -6.51
CA SER A 216 -6.23 37.68 -7.44
C SER A 216 -6.64 39.01 -8.06
N ARG A 217 -6.68 39.10 -9.40
CA ARG A 217 -7.47 40.12 -10.09
C ARG A 217 -8.92 39.68 -10.12
N THR A 218 -9.74 40.30 -9.30
CA THR A 218 -11.19 40.37 -9.45
C THR A 218 -11.50 40.99 -10.82
N SER A 219 -12.10 40.22 -11.72
CA SER A 219 -12.69 40.76 -12.96
C SER A 219 -14.19 40.58 -12.91
N GLN A 220 -14.80 41.43 -12.11
CA GLN A 220 -16.15 41.91 -12.31
C GLN A 220 -16.07 42.98 -13.41
N GLU A 221 -15.78 42.58 -14.65
CA GLU A 221 -15.72 43.49 -15.81
C GLU A 221 -15.79 42.66 -17.09
N CYS A 222 -16.98 42.19 -17.46
CA CYS A 222 -17.27 41.81 -18.84
C CYS A 222 -18.79 41.82 -19.10
N GLN A 223 -19.43 42.95 -18.80
CA GLN A 223 -20.73 43.31 -19.36
C GLN A 223 -20.73 44.80 -19.71
N VAL A 224 -19.97 45.20 -20.72
CA VAL A 224 -20.36 46.23 -21.71
C VAL A 224 -19.44 46.05 -22.91
N SER A 225 -19.95 45.48 -24.00
CA SER A 225 -20.07 46.19 -25.27
C SER A 225 -20.43 45.21 -26.38
N SER A 226 -21.56 45.50 -27.00
CA SER A 226 -22.13 44.81 -28.14
C SER A 226 -21.66 45.49 -29.43
N LYS A 227 -21.35 44.65 -30.44
CA LYS A 227 -21.36 44.88 -31.90
C LYS A 227 -20.02 44.99 -32.64
N ALA A 228 -20.04 44.27 -33.77
CA ALA A 228 -19.10 44.20 -34.90
C ALA A 228 -17.80 43.44 -34.57
N GLU A 229 -17.37 42.41 -35.29
CA GLU A 229 -17.44 42.20 -36.73
C GLU A 229 -17.44 40.71 -37.10
N VAL A 230 -18.16 40.40 -38.18
CA VAL A 230 -18.25 39.10 -38.83
C VAL A 230 -16.97 38.87 -39.64
N ARG A 231 -16.23 37.80 -39.36
CA ARG A 231 -15.51 37.06 -40.42
C ARG A 231 -15.27 35.61 -40.02
N ASN A 232 -15.81 34.72 -40.84
CA ASN A 232 -15.61 33.28 -40.84
C ASN A 232 -14.12 32.93 -40.88
N GLU A 233 -13.70 31.96 -40.08
CA GLU A 233 -12.78 30.93 -40.53
C GLU A 233 -12.95 29.66 -39.67
N THR A 234 -13.29 28.59 -40.38
CA THR A 234 -13.52 27.23 -39.90
C THR A 234 -12.17 26.59 -39.55
N GLN A 235 -11.99 26.15 -38.30
CA GLN A 235 -11.12 25.02 -38.02
C GLN A 235 -11.50 24.34 -36.71
N GLU A 236 -12.12 23.17 -36.85
CA GLU A 236 -12.27 22.17 -35.79
C GLU A 236 -10.91 21.75 -35.25
N LYS A 237 -10.79 21.64 -33.92
CA LYS A 237 -9.93 20.61 -33.29
C LYS A 237 -10.34 20.35 -31.84
N GLY A 238 -10.68 19.09 -31.59
CA GLY A 238 -10.38 18.37 -30.36
C GLY A 238 -11.24 18.69 -29.14
N ARG A 239 -12.41 18.06 -29.03
CA ARG A 239 -13.03 17.80 -27.72
C ARG A 239 -12.44 16.49 -27.19
N ASP A 240 -11.46 16.56 -26.29
CA ASP A 240 -10.96 15.40 -25.57
C ASP A 240 -11.84 15.14 -24.35
N ILE A 241 -12.86 14.30 -24.55
CA ILE A 241 -13.41 13.42 -23.50
C ILE A 241 -13.96 12.18 -24.23
N ILE A 242 -13.21 11.09 -24.33
CA ILE A 242 -13.80 9.74 -24.36
C ILE A 242 -12.89 8.75 -23.64
N ILE A 243 -13.42 8.24 -22.53
CA ILE A 243 -12.99 7.05 -21.81
C ILE A 243 -13.43 5.82 -22.62
N PHE A 244 -12.52 4.88 -22.86
CA PHE A 244 -12.81 3.48 -23.16
C PHE A 244 -12.02 2.58 -22.22
#